data_AF-A0A7X7P050-F1
#
_entry.id   AF-A0A7X7P050-F1
#
_cell.length_a   1.000
_cell.length_b   1.000
_cell.length_c   1.000
_cell.angle_alpha   90.00
_cell.angle_beta   90.00
_cell.angle_gamma   90.00
#
_symmetry.space_group_name_H-M   'P 1'
#
loop_
_entity.id
_entity.type
_entity.pdbx_description
1 polymer ?
#
loop_
_entity_poly.entity_id
_entity_poly.type
_entity_poly.pdbx_seq_one_letter_code
_entity_poly.pdbx_strand_id
1 'polypeptide(L)'
;MNIVLDNIDIIFRNLIAVGILFLVTLVIGKKLISQLNFFDFIVGITIGSIAAALSVDKTITYSHGIISLLIWGLIPLVVAKIALADIRARRRLDGVPTLLVQNGK
;
A
#
# COMPACT_ATOMS: atom_id res chain seq x y z
N MET A 1 -15.05 3.43 33.17
CA MET A 1 -15.10 3.12 31.72
C MET A 1 -14.31 1.84 31.52
N ASN A 2 -14.94 0.75 31.07
CA ASN A 2 -14.45 -0.62 31.30
C ASN A 2 -13.20 -0.95 30.47
N ILE A 3 -12.06 -1.17 31.13
CA ILE A 3 -10.77 -1.61 30.54
C ILE A 3 -10.96 -2.81 29.58
N VAL A 4 -11.91 -3.68 29.90
CA VAL A 4 -12.26 -4.85 29.07
C VAL A 4 -12.86 -4.45 27.71
N LEU A 5 -13.73 -3.43 27.66
CA LEU A 5 -14.32 -2.96 26.40
C LEU A 5 -13.26 -2.28 25.53
N ASP A 6 -12.35 -1.53 26.15
CA ASP A 6 -11.22 -0.89 25.47
C ASP A 6 -10.27 -1.90 24.81
N ASN A 7 -10.03 -3.04 25.46
CA ASN A 7 -9.22 -4.11 24.89
C ASN A 7 -9.92 -4.81 23.71
N ILE A 8 -11.24 -5.00 23.80
CA ILE A 8 -12.04 -5.58 22.72
C ILE A 8 -12.03 -4.66 21.48
N ASP A 9 -12.17 -3.34 21.65
CA ASP A 9 -12.09 -2.37 20.56
C ASP A 9 -10.74 -2.44 19.83
N ILE A 10 -9.64 -2.53 20.57
CA ILE A 10 -8.29 -2.67 19.99
C ILE A 10 -8.16 -3.97 19.19
N ILE A 11 -8.71 -5.08 19.68
CA ILE A 11 -8.70 -6.36 18.95
C ILE A 11 -9.42 -6.21 17.60
N PHE A 12 -10.61 -5.60 17.61
CA PHE A 12 -11.38 -5.35 16.38
C PHE A 12 -10.65 -4.41 15.41
N ARG A 13 -10.05 -3.32 15.90
CA ARG A 13 -9.23 -2.41 15.07
C ARG A 13 -8.10 -3.15 14.37
N ASN A 14 -7.38 -4.00 15.10
CA ASN A 14 -6.28 -4.77 14.53
C ASN A 14 -6.76 -5.79 13.49
N LEU A 15 -7.86 -6.49 13.75
CA LEU A 15 -8.46 -7.41 12.78
C LEU A 15 -8.89 -6.70 11.50
N ILE A 16 -9.50 -5.51 11.63
CA ILE A 16 -9.90 -4.67 10.49
C ILE A 16 -8.67 -4.19 9.72
N ALA A 17 -7.65 -3.67 10.41
CA ALA A 17 -6.43 -3.17 9.78
C ALA A 17 -5.71 -4.27 9.00
N VAL A 18 -5.50 -5.44 9.61
CA VAL A 18 -4.89 -6.60 8.94
C VAL A 18 -5.75 -7.08 7.78
N GLY A 19 -7.07 -7.16 7.94
CA GLY A 19 -8.00 -7.57 6.89
C GLY A 19 -7.92 -6.64 5.66
N ILE A 20 -7.88 -5.33 5.88
CA ILE A 20 -7.77 -4.35 4.78
C ILE A 20 -6.40 -4.40 4.13
N LEU A 21 -5.31 -4.49 4.91
CA LEU A 21 -3.96 -4.65 4.36
C LEU A 21 -3.88 -5.90 3.47
N PHE A 22 -4.47 -7.01 3.91
CA PHE A 22 -4.52 -8.24 3.14
C PHE A 22 -5.31 -8.07 1.83
N LEU A 23 -6.46 -7.39 1.86
CA LEU A 23 -7.23 -7.07 0.66
C LEU A 23 -6.46 -6.15 -0.30
N VAL A 24 -5.84 -5.09 0.21
CA VAL A 24 -5.07 -4.14 -0.60
C VAL A 24 -3.87 -4.84 -1.25
N THR A 25 -3.13 -5.64 -0.50
CA THR A 25 -2.00 -6.41 -1.04
C THR A 25 -2.44 -7.45 -2.08
N LEU A 26 -3.60 -8.10 -1.89
CA LEU A 26 -4.18 -9.02 -2.88
C LEU A 26 -4.49 -8.30 -4.19
N VAL A 27 -5.05 -7.08 -4.13
CA VAL A 27 -5.39 -6.29 -5.32
C VAL A 27 -4.14 -5.77 -6.04
N ILE A 28 -3.12 -5.31 -5.29
CA ILE A 28 -1.85 -4.85 -5.88
C ILE A 28 -1.06 -6.03 -6.49
N GLY A 29 -1.25 -7.25 -5.97
CA GLY A 29 -0.73 -8.49 -6.54
C GLY A 29 0.80 -8.63 -6.43
N LYS A 30 1.41 -9.40 -7.34
CA LYS A 30 2.84 -9.77 -7.32
C LYS A 30 3.81 -8.60 -7.54
N LYS A 31 3.30 -7.39 -7.83
CA LYS A 31 4.12 -6.20 -8.10
C LYS A 31 5.00 -5.82 -6.89
N LEU A 32 4.48 -6.00 -5.68
CA LEU A 32 5.22 -5.80 -4.43
C LEU A 32 6.34 -6.83 -4.15
N ILE A 33 6.41 -7.96 -4.87
CA ILE A 33 7.32 -9.07 -4.52
C ILE A 33 8.39 -9.29 -5.60
N SER A 34 8.09 -9.04 -6.88
CA SER A 34 9.00 -9.39 -7.98
C SER A 34 9.88 -8.25 -8.50
N GLN A 35 9.37 -7.01 -8.51
CA GLN A 35 10.09 -5.80 -8.98
C GLN A 35 9.53 -4.58 -8.25
N LEU A 36 9.84 -4.48 -6.94
CA LEU A 36 9.50 -3.30 -6.14
C LEU A 36 10.27 -2.10 -6.69
N ASN A 37 9.55 -1.22 -7.40
CA ASN A 37 10.09 0.08 -7.78
C ASN A 37 10.06 0.99 -6.51
N PHE A 38 10.90 2.03 -6.46
CA PHE A 38 10.94 3.01 -5.36
C PHE A 38 9.56 3.53 -4.92
N PHE A 39 8.67 3.82 -5.87
CA PHE A 39 7.29 4.21 -5.64
C PHE A 39 6.47 3.13 -4.92
N ASP A 40 6.53 1.88 -5.40
CA ASP A 40 5.80 0.75 -4.78
C ASP A 40 6.28 0.56 -3.32
N PHE A 41 7.57 0.81 -3.03
CA PHE A 41 8.13 0.77 -1.68
C PHE A 41 7.59 1.88 -0.77
N ILE A 42 7.58 3.12 -1.25
CA ILE A 42 7.02 4.27 -0.51
C ILE A 42 5.55 4.02 -0.18
N VAL A 43 4.77 3.56 -1.16
CA VAL A 43 3.35 3.26 -0.98
C VAL A 43 3.16 2.15 0.07
N GLY A 44 3.97 1.10 0.04
CA GLY A 44 3.92 0.03 1.04
C GLY A 44 4.14 0.54 2.47
N ILE A 45 5.16 1.38 2.67
CA ILE A 45 5.43 2.01 3.98
C ILE A 45 4.27 2.90 4.42
N THR A 46 3.75 3.74 3.53
CA THR A 46 2.66 4.66 3.86
C THR A 46 1.39 3.91 4.25
N ILE A 47 1.00 2.89 3.48
CA ILE A 47 -0.16 2.04 3.81
C ILE A 47 0.03 1.34 5.16
N GLY A 48 1.24 0.80 5.41
CA GLY A 48 1.57 0.19 6.71
C GLY A 48 1.47 1.16 7.88
N SER A 49 1.95 2.39 7.71
CA SER A 49 1.86 3.46 8.71
C SER A 49 0.41 3.84 9.02
N ILE A 50 -0.44 3.98 7.99
CA ILE A 50 -1.87 4.27 8.16
C ILE A 50 -2.58 3.13 8.88
N ALA A 51 -2.26 1.88 8.55
CA ALA A 51 -2.84 0.72 9.23
C ALA A 51 -2.41 0.66 10.70
N ALA A 52 -1.14 0.92 11.00
CA ALA A 52 -0.65 1.01 12.37
C ALA A 52 -1.35 2.13 13.16
N ALA A 53 -1.53 3.30 12.54
CA ALA A 53 -2.27 4.40 13.14
C ALA A 53 -3.73 4.02 13.43
N LEU A 54 -4.43 3.38 12.48
CA LEU A 54 -5.80 2.89 12.70
C LEU A 54 -5.88 1.86 13.85
N SER A 55 -4.86 1.01 13.98
CA SER A 55 -4.78 -0.03 15.01
C SER A 55 -4.55 0.51 16.43
N VAL A 56 -3.74 1.56 16.57
CA VAL A 56 -3.24 2.01 17.88
C VAL A 56 -3.89 3.32 18.33
N ASP A 57 -4.20 4.22 17.39
CA ASP A 57 -4.76 5.53 17.70
C ASP A 57 -6.30 5.47 17.76
N LYS A 58 -6.84 5.56 18.98
CA LYS A 58 -8.29 5.57 19.23
C LYS A 58 -8.97 6.86 18.77
N THR A 59 -8.22 7.93 18.52
CA THR A 59 -8.78 9.19 17.99
C THR A 59 -9.17 9.08 16.52
N ILE A 60 -8.56 8.13 15.81
CA ILE A 60 -8.90 7.81 14.43
C ILE A 60 -10.17 6.95 14.43
N THR A 61 -11.22 7.44 13.78
CA THR A 61 -12.44 6.65 13.55
C THR A 61 -12.15 5.55 12.52
N TYR A 62 -12.87 4.43 12.66
CA TYR A 62 -12.78 3.31 11.72
C TYR A 62 -12.97 3.75 10.26
N SER A 63 -13.94 4.62 9.99
CA SER A 63 -14.23 5.12 8.65
C SER A 63 -13.06 5.90 8.06
N HIS A 64 -12.41 6.78 8.83
CA HIS A 64 -11.26 7.55 8.34
C HIS A 64 -10.07 6.64 8.01
N GLY A 65 -9.77 5.65 8.85
CA GLY A 65 -8.71 4.69 8.56
C GLY A 65 -9.00 3.82 7.34
N ILE A 66 -10.22 3.31 7.21
CA ILE A 66 -10.64 2.48 6.07
C ILE A 66 -10.55 3.27 4.75
N ILE A 67 -11.12 4.48 4.72
CA ILE A 67 -11.10 5.33 3.52
C ILE A 67 -9.65 5.68 3.15
N SER A 68 -8.81 6.00 4.14
CA SER A 68 -7.40 6.30 3.91
C SER A 68 -6.65 5.12 3.30
N LEU A 69 -6.84 3.91 3.85
CA LEU A 69 -6.22 2.69 3.33
C LEU A 69 -6.71 2.36 1.91
N LEU A 70 -7.99 2.56 1.61
CA LEU A 70 -8.53 2.33 0.27
C LEU A 70 -7.97 3.32 -0.74
N ILE A 71 -7.92 4.62 -0.42
CA ILE A 71 -7.35 5.64 -1.32
C ILE A 71 -5.88 5.34 -1.59
N TRP A 72 -5.10 5.11 -0.53
CA TRP A 72 -3.68 4.80 -0.66
C TRP A 72 -3.42 3.46 -1.37
N GLY A 73 -4.30 2.48 -1.22
CA GLY A 73 -4.26 1.22 -1.96
C GLY A 73 -4.65 1.35 -3.44
N LEU A 74 -5.51 2.31 -3.80
CA LEU A 74 -5.95 2.55 -5.18
C LEU A 74 -4.92 3.34 -6.00
N ILE A 75 -4.22 4.29 -5.38
CA ILE A 75 -3.17 5.11 -6.01
C ILE A 75 -2.15 4.26 -6.81
N PRO A 76 -1.52 3.21 -6.27
CA PRO A 76 -0.55 2.42 -7.01
C PRO A 76 -1.14 1.70 -8.23
N LEU A 77 -2.42 1.34 -8.20
CA LEU A 77 -3.11 0.75 -9.35
C LEU A 77 -3.31 1.77 -10.47
N VAL A 78 -3.70 2.99 -10.11
CA VAL A 78 -3.85 4.10 -11.07
C VAL A 78 -2.51 4.43 -11.71
N VAL A 79 -1.46 4.56 -10.89
CA VAL A 79 -0.10 4.84 -11.35
C VAL A 79 0.42 3.72 -12.25
N ALA A 80 0.20 2.46 -11.89
CA ALA A 80 0.55 1.32 -12.72
C ALA A 80 -0.18 1.35 -14.07
N LYS A 81 -1.47 1.69 -14.10
CA LYS A 81 -2.24 1.82 -15.34
C LYS A 81 -1.71 2.94 -16.25
N ILE A 82 -1.32 4.08 -15.66
CA ILE A 82 -0.71 5.20 -16.40
C ILE A 82 0.67 4.80 -16.95
N ALA A 83 1.49 4.11 -16.14
CA ALA A 83 2.79 3.61 -16.57
C ALA A 83 2.67 2.61 -17.73
N LEU A 84 1.61 1.80 -17.77
CA LEU A 84 1.33 0.91 -18.92
C LEU A 84 0.87 1.66 -20.17
N ALA A 85 0.21 2.80 -20.01
CA ALA A 85 -0.31 3.61 -21.13
C ALA A 85 0.75 4.50 -21.79
N ASP A 86 1.75 5.00 -21.04
CA ASP A 86 2.80 5.87 -21.57
C ASP A 86 4.21 5.38 -21.17
N ILE A 87 5.04 5.10 -22.19
CA ILE A 87 6.45 4.71 -22.05
C ILE A 87 7.28 5.79 -21.34
N ARG A 88 6.94 7.08 -21.49
CA ARG A 88 7.63 8.17 -20.78
C ARG A 88 7.28 8.17 -19.29
N ALA A 89 6.01 7.97 -18.94
CA ALA A 89 5.59 7.79 -17.55
C ALA A 89 6.23 6.55 -16.92
N ARG A 90 6.24 5.42 -17.65
CA ARG A 90 6.93 4.18 -17.21
C ARG A 90 8.40 4.40 -16.89
N ARG A 91 9.13 5.07 -17.79
CA ARG A 91 10.57 5.35 -17.59
C ARG A 91 10.85 6.26 -16.39
N ARG A 92 9.92 7.13 -16.01
CA ARG A 92 10.06 7.99 -14.81
C ARG A 92 9.71 7.25 -13.52
N LEU A 93 8.69 6.39 -13.55
CA LEU A 93 8.15 5.70 -12.38
C LEU A 93 8.91 4.42 -12.06
N ASP A 94 9.10 3.55 -13.04
CA ASP A 94 9.79 2.26 -12.89
C ASP A 94 11.30 2.37 -13.15
N GLY A 95 11.78 3.55 -13.55
CA GLY A 95 13.13 3.75 -14.06
C GLY A 95 13.31 3.24 -15.49
N VAL A 96 14.50 3.46 -16.05
CA VAL A 96 14.93 2.82 -17.30
C VAL A 96 15.59 1.48 -16.96
N PRO A 97 15.25 0.39 -17.67
CA PRO A 97 15.96 -0.87 -17.49
C PRO A 97 17.45 -0.64 -17.76
N THR A 98 18.29 -1.00 -16.80
CA THR A 98 19.75 -0.96 -16.98
C THR A 98 20.10 -1.99 -18.02
N LEU A 99 20.53 -1.51 -19.18
CA LEU A 99 20.88 -2.35 -20.30
C LEU A 99 22.25 -2.98 -20.00
N LEU A 100 22.22 -4.23 -19.51
CA LEU A 100 23.41 -4.95 -19.04
C LEU A 100 24.32 -5.40 -20.19
N VAL A 101 23.73 -5.75 -21.34
CA VAL A 101 24.46 -6.16 -22.56
C VAL A 101 23.67 -5.70 -23.80
N GLN A 102 24.30 -4.97 -24.72
CA GLN A 102 23.80 -4.66 -26.05
C GLN A 102 24.79 -5.17 -27.10
N ASN A 103 24.32 -5.95 -28.08
CA ASN A 103 25.16 -6.42 -29.19
C ASN A 103 26.44 -7.14 -28.74
N GLY A 104 26.36 -8.01 -27.73
CA GLY A 104 27.48 -8.83 -27.26
C GLY A 104 28.48 -8.10 -26.35
N LYS A 105 28.17 -6.89 -25.88
CA LYS A 105 28.87 -6.19 -24.79
C LYS A 105 27.90 -5.58 -23.80
#